data_AF-A0A7J8VKC4-F1
#
_entry.id   AF-A0A7J8VKC4-F1
#
_cell.length_a   1.000
_cell.length_b   1.000
_cell.length_c   1.000
_cell.angle_alpha   90.00
_cell.angle_beta   90.00
_cell.angle_gamma   90.00
#
_symmetry.space_group_name_H-M   'P 1'
#
loop_
_entity.id
_entity.type
_entity.pdbx_description
1 polymer ?
#
loop_
_entity_poly.entity_id
_entity_poly.type
_entity_poly.pdbx_seq_one_letter_code
_entity_poly.pdbx_strand_id
1 'polypeptide(L)'
;LEDGTNERFQCRVYSGFNDFEEHFEVLKFICIGSNMASMAFSGYSWFYGYYPWMVVCATTLVLFGSLSKTNNNQDEVPLKASKFQKPLRLPNKGYGYPPVLAYWISGSKGDSNKMVRLLKATYHPRNQYLLQLDSGSSDYERENLGFLIESETVLQTFGNVNVEGKSYAVNKMGSSALAATLHAAALLLKINSDWDWFIPLSASSYPLMNQD
;
A
#
# COMPACT_ATOMS: atom_id res chain seq x y z
N LEU A 1 -6.39 42.03 7.90
CA LEU A 1 -7.37 41.92 9.01
C LEU A 1 -8.65 41.42 8.38
N GLU A 2 -9.05 40.16 8.40
CA GLU A 2 -8.60 38.89 9.01
C GLU A 2 -9.14 37.80 8.04
N ASP A 3 -8.27 36.94 7.53
CA ASP A 3 -8.13 35.53 7.96
C ASP A 3 -9.27 34.62 7.44
N GLY A 4 -9.05 34.09 6.23
CA GLY A 4 -9.92 33.11 5.57
C GLY A 4 -9.15 31.81 5.40
N THR A 5 -9.32 30.92 6.36
CA THR A 5 -8.69 29.61 6.50
C THR A 5 -8.72 28.78 5.21
N ASN A 6 -7.53 28.52 4.69
CA ASN A 6 -7.27 27.64 3.56
C ASN A 6 -7.42 26.17 4.03
N GLU A 7 -8.67 25.69 4.11
CA GLU A 7 -8.98 24.29 4.42
C GLU A 7 -8.55 23.42 3.24
N ARG A 8 -7.34 22.86 3.36
CA ARG A 8 -6.71 21.96 2.42
C ARG A 8 -7.55 20.68 2.32
N PHE A 9 -8.39 20.60 1.28
CA PHE A 9 -9.17 19.43 0.88
C PHE A 9 -8.23 18.22 0.78
N GLN A 10 -8.53 17.14 1.51
CA GLN A 10 -7.55 16.09 1.80
C GLN A 10 -8.06 14.75 1.24
N CYS A 11 -7.75 14.42 -0.02
CA CYS A 11 -7.60 13.00 -0.35
C CYS A 11 -6.38 12.51 0.44
N ARG A 12 -6.60 11.45 1.21
CA ARG A 12 -5.52 10.83 1.95
C ARG A 12 -4.70 9.99 0.99
N VAL A 13 -3.69 10.63 0.41
CA VAL A 13 -2.52 9.95 -0.14
C VAL A 13 -1.71 9.47 1.05
N TYR A 14 -1.75 8.18 1.31
CA TYR A 14 -0.96 7.60 2.40
C TYR A 14 0.46 7.34 1.91
N SER A 15 1.42 8.11 2.42
CA SER A 15 2.80 7.67 2.53
C SER A 15 3.07 7.34 4.01
N GLY A 16 3.68 6.19 4.27
CA GLY A 16 4.11 5.82 5.62
C GLY A 16 3.48 4.54 6.15
N PHE A 17 4.15 3.43 5.87
CA PHE A 17 4.11 2.26 6.74
C PHE A 17 5.43 1.50 6.61
N ASN A 18 6.36 1.78 7.53
CA ASN A 18 7.67 1.14 7.58
C ASN A 18 7.68 -0.08 8.53
N ASP A 19 6.66 -0.26 9.38
CA ASP A 19 6.67 -1.29 10.44
C ASP A 19 6.33 -2.72 9.97
N PHE A 20 5.69 -2.91 8.81
CA PHE A 20 5.51 -4.24 8.19
C PHE A 20 6.54 -4.53 7.10
N GLU A 21 7.38 -3.55 6.76
CA GLU A 21 8.36 -3.66 5.68
C GLU A 21 9.45 -4.67 6.02
N GLU A 22 9.77 -4.86 7.32
CA GLU A 22 10.69 -5.89 7.78
C GLU A 22 10.20 -7.33 7.53
N HIS A 23 8.89 -7.60 7.65
CA HIS A 23 8.35 -8.95 7.48
C HIS A 23 8.13 -9.33 6.00
N PHE A 24 7.96 -8.35 5.10
CA PHE A 24 7.85 -8.60 3.66
C PHE A 24 9.19 -8.58 2.93
N GLU A 25 10.24 -7.94 3.47
CA GLU A 25 11.62 -8.14 2.99
C GLU A 25 12.00 -9.63 3.04
N VAL A 26 11.55 -10.37 4.06
CA VAL A 26 11.75 -11.84 4.15
C VAL A 26 11.16 -12.57 2.92
N LEU A 27 10.03 -12.12 2.38
CA LEU A 27 9.43 -12.68 1.17
C LEU A 27 10.15 -12.24 -0.12
N LYS A 28 10.74 -11.03 -0.17
CA LYS A 28 11.64 -10.63 -1.27
C LYS A 28 12.87 -11.54 -1.33
N PHE A 29 13.43 -11.93 -0.18
CA PHE A 29 14.55 -12.87 -0.11
C PHE A 29 14.19 -14.29 -0.58
N ILE A 30 12.98 -14.78 -0.30
CA ILE A 30 12.54 -16.13 -0.72
C ILE A 30 12.46 -16.25 -2.26
N CYS A 31 12.03 -15.21 -2.97
CA CYS A 31 11.91 -15.27 -4.44
C CYS A 31 13.25 -15.13 -5.18
N ILE A 32 14.28 -14.53 -4.56
CA ILE A 32 15.62 -14.41 -5.18
C ILE A 32 16.44 -15.71 -5.00
N GLY A 33 16.11 -16.55 -4.01
CA GLY A 33 16.87 -17.75 -3.66
C GLY A 33 16.63 -19.02 -4.50
N SER A 34 15.82 -18.98 -5.56
CA SER A 34 15.47 -20.18 -6.35
C SER A 34 16.39 -20.41 -7.56
N ASN A 35 17.69 -20.13 -7.42
CA ASN A 35 18.70 -20.52 -8.41
C ASN A 35 20.06 -20.64 -7.72
N MET A 36 20.28 -21.71 -6.96
CA MET A 36 21.64 -22.21 -6.79
C MET A 36 21.65 -23.72 -6.55
N ALA A 37 22.49 -24.35 -7.37
CA ALA A 37 22.67 -25.76 -7.55
C ALA A 37 22.86 -26.56 -6.25
N SER A 38 22.28 -27.75 -6.30
CA SER A 38 22.68 -28.91 -5.52
C SER A 38 24.21 -29.08 -5.53
N MET A 39 24.84 -28.94 -4.36
CA MET A 39 26.16 -29.52 -4.09
C MET A 39 26.07 -30.27 -2.77
N ALA A 40 26.14 -31.59 -2.88
CA ALA A 40 26.36 -32.50 -1.78
C ALA A 40 27.65 -32.12 -1.04
N PHE A 41 27.61 -32.08 0.29
CA PHE A 41 28.83 -32.05 1.10
C PHE A 41 28.79 -33.16 2.15
N SER A 42 29.61 -34.17 1.86
CA SER A 42 30.14 -35.14 2.79
C SER A 42 31.24 -34.49 3.63
N GLY A 43 31.42 -34.98 4.86
CA GLY A 43 32.70 -34.90 5.56
C GLY A 43 32.79 -33.82 6.62
N TYR A 44 32.65 -34.27 7.87
CA TYR A 44 33.02 -33.56 9.08
C TYR A 44 34.46 -33.07 9.03
N SER A 45 34.65 -31.80 9.43
CA SER A 45 35.84 -31.19 10.05
C SER A 45 36.03 -29.81 9.44
N TRP A 46 35.55 -28.77 10.14
CA TRP A 46 36.01 -27.36 10.05
C TRP A 46 35.15 -26.45 10.95
N PHE A 47 34.95 -26.83 12.22
CA PHE A 47 34.21 -25.96 13.17
C PHE A 47 35.11 -24.95 13.91
N TYR A 48 36.43 -24.99 13.74
CA TYR A 48 37.34 -24.11 14.49
C TYR A 48 37.81 -22.85 13.73
N GLY A 49 37.53 -22.74 12.41
CA GLY A 49 38.02 -21.63 11.58
C GLY A 49 37.04 -20.45 11.41
N TYR A 50 35.74 -20.64 11.68
CA TYR A 50 34.71 -19.65 11.38
C TYR A 50 34.43 -18.65 12.51
N TYR A 51 34.78 -18.99 13.75
CA TYR A 51 34.59 -18.09 14.90
C TYR A 51 35.32 -16.74 14.74
N PRO A 52 36.59 -16.66 14.29
CA PRO A 52 37.25 -15.36 14.11
C PRO A 52 36.61 -14.55 12.97
N TRP A 53 36.15 -15.17 11.89
CA TRP A 53 35.50 -14.47 10.78
C TRP A 53 34.10 -13.93 11.17
N MET A 54 33.35 -14.69 11.97
CA MET A 54 32.05 -14.25 12.50
C MET A 54 32.19 -13.05 13.43
N VAL A 55 33.24 -13.00 14.27
CA VAL A 55 33.51 -11.85 15.16
C VAL A 55 33.99 -10.64 14.35
N VAL A 56 34.80 -10.84 13.30
CA VAL A 56 35.20 -9.76 12.39
C VAL A 56 33.99 -9.19 11.64
N CYS A 57 33.08 -10.03 11.13
CA CYS A 57 31.84 -9.57 10.50
C CYS A 57 30.90 -8.85 11.47
N ALA A 58 30.79 -9.33 12.71
CA ALA A 58 29.97 -8.66 13.73
C ALA A 58 30.53 -7.29 14.12
N THR A 59 31.86 -7.17 14.28
CA THR A 59 32.51 -5.90 14.62
C THR A 59 32.49 -4.90 13.46
N THR A 60 32.62 -5.37 12.21
CA THR A 60 32.49 -4.49 11.04
C THR A 60 31.07 -3.98 10.88
N LEU A 61 30.04 -4.80 11.11
CA LEU A 61 28.64 -4.36 11.09
C LEU A 61 28.33 -3.29 12.15
N VAL A 62 28.91 -3.42 13.36
CA VAL A 62 28.75 -2.40 14.43
C VAL A 62 29.46 -1.09 14.08
N LEU A 63 30.64 -1.15 13.43
CA LEU A 63 31.36 0.04 12.97
C LEU A 63 30.67 0.70 11.76
N PHE A 64 30.12 -0.07 10.82
CA PHE A 64 29.32 0.46 9.70
C PHE A 64 27.99 1.07 10.15
N GLY A 65 27.37 0.53 11.20
CA GLY A 65 26.21 1.15 11.86
C GLY A 65 26.54 2.50 12.51
N SER A 66 27.79 2.69 12.93
CA SER A 66 28.26 3.93 13.57
C SER A 66 28.68 5.01 12.56
N LEU A 67 29.14 4.62 11.37
CA LEU A 67 29.47 5.56 10.28
C LEU A 67 28.28 5.92 9.38
N SER A 68 27.13 5.25 9.49
CA SER A 68 25.96 5.55 8.67
C SER A 68 25.15 6.79 9.10
N LYS A 69 25.66 7.60 10.04
CA LYS A 69 25.17 8.97 10.25
C LYS A 69 25.77 9.91 9.20
N THR A 70 25.47 9.63 7.94
CA THR A 70 25.50 10.65 6.89
C THR A 70 24.27 11.53 7.10
N ASN A 71 24.49 12.78 7.49
CA ASN A 71 23.46 13.82 7.48
C ASN A 71 22.98 14.00 6.04
N ASN A 72 21.95 13.25 5.66
CA ASN A 72 21.07 13.69 4.60
C ASN A 72 20.30 14.88 5.15
N ASN A 73 20.79 16.08 4.85
CA ASN A 73 19.95 17.27 4.85
C ASN A 73 18.91 17.08 3.75
N GLN A 74 17.86 16.32 4.03
CA GLN A 74 16.58 16.58 3.42
C GLN A 74 15.93 17.64 4.28
N ASP A 75 15.76 18.81 3.69
CA ASP A 75 14.88 19.83 4.22
C ASP A 75 13.50 19.19 4.46
N GLU A 76 13.24 18.82 5.71
CA GLU A 76 11.94 18.32 6.13
C GLU A 76 10.95 19.48 6.04
N VAL A 77 10.31 19.61 4.88
CA VAL A 77 8.99 20.23 4.81
C VAL A 77 8.09 19.35 5.69
N PRO A 78 7.51 19.86 6.80
CA PRO A 78 6.74 19.04 7.71
C PRO A 78 5.41 18.69 7.04
N LEU A 79 5.42 17.66 6.19
CA LEU A 79 4.22 17.09 5.60
C LEU A 79 3.58 16.20 6.68
N LYS A 80 2.87 16.89 7.58
CA LYS A 80 1.93 16.40 8.59
C LYS A 80 1.51 14.97 8.28
N ALA A 81 2.09 13.99 8.98
CA ALA A 81 1.70 12.59 8.90
C ALA A 81 0.16 12.55 8.96
N SER A 82 -0.46 12.19 7.83
CA SER A 82 -1.90 12.24 7.68
C SER A 82 -2.48 11.20 8.64
N LYS A 83 -2.86 11.64 9.85
CA LYS A 83 -3.52 10.80 10.84
C LYS A 83 -4.65 10.07 10.14
N PHE A 84 -4.67 8.76 10.32
CA PHE A 84 -5.69 7.90 9.79
C PHE A 84 -7.06 8.35 10.36
N GLN A 85 -7.84 9.09 9.58
CA GLN A 85 -9.15 9.60 10.01
C GLN A 85 -10.20 8.54 9.70
N LYS A 86 -10.98 8.13 10.71
CA LYS A 86 -12.11 7.22 10.46
C LYS A 86 -13.08 7.84 9.43
N PRO A 87 -13.71 7.04 8.55
CA PRO A 87 -14.70 7.55 7.61
C PRO A 87 -15.76 8.37 8.36
N LEU A 88 -16.23 9.47 7.76
CA LEU A 88 -17.11 10.43 8.43
C LEU A 88 -18.43 9.82 8.91
N ARG A 89 -18.84 8.68 8.34
CA ARG A 89 -20.04 7.93 8.74
C ARG A 89 -19.74 6.43 8.75
N LEU A 90 -20.04 5.80 9.87
CA LEU A 90 -20.02 4.35 9.98
C LEU A 90 -21.34 3.79 9.43
N PRO A 91 -21.30 2.79 8.54
CA PRO A 91 -22.51 2.17 8.02
C PRO A 91 -23.22 1.35 9.12
N ASN A 92 -24.55 1.43 9.17
CA ASN A 92 -25.34 0.59 10.06
C ASN A 92 -25.19 -0.89 9.67
N LYS A 93 -24.97 -1.75 10.67
CA LYS A 93 -24.86 -3.21 10.52
C LYS A 93 -25.96 -3.92 11.31
N GLY A 94 -26.33 -5.11 10.87
CA GLY A 94 -27.28 -5.97 11.57
C GLY A 94 -28.34 -6.57 10.65
N TYR A 95 -29.28 -7.30 11.26
CA TYR A 95 -30.38 -7.96 10.55
C TYR A 95 -31.22 -6.93 9.79
N GLY A 96 -31.32 -7.08 8.47
CA GLY A 96 -32.06 -6.17 7.58
C GLY A 96 -31.23 -5.07 6.93
N TYR A 97 -29.94 -4.91 7.26
CA TYR A 97 -29.03 -4.03 6.52
C TYR A 97 -28.20 -4.82 5.50
N PRO A 98 -27.96 -4.29 4.29
CA PRO A 98 -27.13 -4.97 3.30
C PRO A 98 -25.67 -5.09 3.79
N PRO A 99 -24.81 -5.94 3.20
CA PRO A 99 -23.42 -6.07 3.62
C PRO A 99 -22.54 -4.91 3.15
N VAL A 100 -21.56 -4.49 3.93
CA VAL A 100 -20.61 -3.42 3.56
C VAL A 100 -19.47 -4.01 2.74
N LEU A 101 -19.22 -3.46 1.55
CA LEU A 101 -18.19 -3.96 0.64
C LEU A 101 -16.94 -3.08 0.70
N ALA A 102 -15.77 -3.71 0.70
CA ALA A 102 -14.47 -3.08 0.57
C ALA A 102 -13.85 -3.46 -0.78
N TYR A 103 -13.73 -2.49 -1.67
CA TYR A 103 -13.16 -2.66 -2.99
C TYR A 103 -11.69 -2.24 -2.98
N TRP A 104 -10.83 -3.11 -3.49
CA TRP A 104 -9.47 -2.75 -3.86
C TRP A 104 -9.37 -2.69 -5.38
N ILE A 105 -9.07 -1.51 -5.93
CA ILE A 105 -8.93 -1.31 -7.37
C ILE A 105 -7.44 -1.12 -7.65
N SER A 106 -6.87 -2.07 -8.38
CA SER A 106 -5.47 -2.06 -8.82
C SER A 106 -5.35 -1.64 -10.28
N GLY A 107 -4.38 -0.79 -10.58
CA GLY A 107 -4.07 -0.33 -11.93
C GLY A 107 -2.57 -0.24 -12.19
N SER A 108 -2.24 -0.10 -13.48
CA SER A 108 -0.87 0.11 -13.93
C SER A 108 -0.73 1.46 -14.65
N LYS A 109 0.44 1.71 -15.23
CA LYS A 109 0.74 2.92 -16.00
C LYS A 109 -0.38 3.28 -16.96
N GLY A 110 -0.87 4.52 -16.89
CA GLY A 110 -1.95 5.03 -17.76
C GLY A 110 -3.36 4.52 -17.45
N ASP A 111 -3.57 3.74 -16.38
CA ASP A 111 -4.89 3.23 -16.00
C ASP A 111 -5.70 4.17 -15.09
N SER A 112 -5.14 5.30 -14.64
CA SER A 112 -5.78 6.21 -13.67
C SER A 112 -7.21 6.60 -14.08
N ASN A 113 -7.42 6.95 -15.35
CA ASN A 113 -8.76 7.31 -15.86
C ASN A 113 -9.72 6.13 -15.88
N LYS A 114 -9.24 4.91 -16.19
CA LYS A 114 -10.06 3.70 -16.16
C LYS A 114 -10.46 3.35 -14.74
N MET A 115 -9.55 3.50 -13.79
CA MET A 115 -9.82 3.29 -12.36
C MET A 115 -10.88 4.26 -11.86
N VAL A 116 -10.77 5.55 -12.19
CA VAL A 116 -11.77 6.57 -11.81
C VAL A 116 -13.12 6.25 -12.46
N ARG A 117 -13.14 5.82 -13.73
CA ARG A 117 -14.37 5.38 -14.41
C ARG A 117 -15.00 4.17 -13.69
N LEU A 118 -14.21 3.17 -13.34
CA LEU A 118 -14.68 1.99 -12.61
C LEU A 118 -15.21 2.36 -11.23
N LEU A 119 -14.46 3.18 -10.49
CA LEU A 119 -14.87 3.70 -9.19
C LEU A 119 -16.24 4.38 -9.28
N LYS A 120 -16.45 5.26 -10.27
CA LYS A 120 -17.75 5.92 -10.48
C LYS A 120 -18.87 4.94 -10.77
N ALA A 121 -18.61 3.86 -11.51
CA ALA A 121 -19.60 2.85 -11.84
C ALA A 121 -19.98 1.95 -10.64
N THR A 122 -19.08 1.72 -9.70
CA THR A 122 -19.30 0.89 -8.51
C THR A 122 -19.49 1.70 -7.23
N TYR A 123 -19.58 3.03 -7.34
CA TYR A 123 -19.57 3.90 -6.17
C TYR A 123 -20.87 3.80 -5.37
N HIS A 124 -20.72 3.62 -4.06
CA HIS A 124 -21.81 3.68 -3.11
C HIS A 124 -21.29 4.27 -1.78
N PRO A 125 -22.00 5.21 -1.15
CA PRO A 125 -21.52 5.93 0.04
C PRO A 125 -21.28 5.02 1.26
N ARG A 126 -21.89 3.84 1.25
CA ARG A 126 -21.80 2.83 2.32
C ARG A 126 -20.56 1.93 2.23
N ASN A 127 -19.97 1.83 1.04
CA ASN A 127 -18.84 0.96 0.75
C ASN A 127 -17.52 1.72 0.92
N GLN A 128 -16.42 0.98 0.91
CA GLN A 128 -15.07 1.52 1.02
C GLN A 128 -14.24 1.19 -0.20
N TYR A 129 -13.36 2.11 -0.59
CA TYR A 129 -12.57 1.99 -1.80
C TYR A 129 -11.10 2.30 -1.50
N LEU A 130 -10.22 1.38 -1.88
CA LEU A 130 -8.78 1.56 -1.88
C LEU A 130 -8.28 1.50 -3.33
N LEU A 131 -7.66 2.58 -3.79
CA LEU A 131 -7.08 2.68 -5.12
C LEU A 131 -5.57 2.61 -5.01
N GLN A 132 -4.98 1.76 -5.85
CA GLN A 132 -3.54 1.53 -5.87
C GLN A 132 -3.01 1.45 -7.31
N LEU A 133 -1.95 2.20 -7.57
CA LEU A 133 -1.17 2.09 -8.80
C LEU A 133 0.12 1.31 -8.53
N ASP A 134 0.49 0.43 -9.45
CA ASP A 134 1.72 -0.33 -9.39
C ASP A 134 2.98 0.53 -9.58
N SER A 135 4.17 -0.07 -9.40
CA SER A 135 5.45 0.59 -9.63
C SER A 135 5.73 0.91 -11.10
N GLY A 136 4.89 0.47 -12.04
CA GLY A 136 4.99 0.85 -13.44
C GLY A 136 4.49 2.28 -13.68
N SER A 137 3.72 2.82 -12.74
CA SER A 137 3.14 4.16 -12.80
C SER A 137 4.09 5.20 -12.20
N SER A 138 4.13 6.40 -12.77
CA SER A 138 4.98 7.48 -12.25
C SER A 138 4.38 8.13 -11.00
N ASP A 139 5.21 8.85 -10.23
CA ASP A 139 4.77 9.64 -9.07
C ASP A 139 3.71 10.67 -9.51
N TYR A 140 3.91 11.29 -10.67
CA TYR A 140 2.95 12.20 -11.30
C TYR A 140 1.59 11.53 -11.57
N GLU A 141 1.56 10.29 -12.08
CA GLU A 141 0.29 9.59 -12.31
C GLU A 141 -0.45 9.26 -11.02
N ARG A 142 0.28 8.99 -9.93
CA ARG A 142 -0.27 8.76 -8.58
C ARG A 142 -0.84 10.03 -7.97
N GLU A 143 -0.11 11.12 -8.05
CA GLU A 143 -0.59 12.43 -7.61
C GLU A 143 -1.81 12.88 -8.42
N ASN A 144 -1.76 12.71 -9.74
CA ASN A 144 -2.88 13.03 -10.62
C ASN A 144 -4.12 12.18 -10.30
N LEU A 145 -3.96 10.90 -9.94
CA LEU A 145 -5.08 10.08 -9.49
C LEU A 145 -5.71 10.63 -8.20
N GLY A 146 -4.89 11.06 -7.24
CA GLY A 146 -5.35 11.77 -6.05
C GLY A 146 -6.15 13.03 -6.40
N PHE A 147 -5.60 13.87 -7.27
CA PHE A 147 -6.25 15.09 -7.74
C PHE A 147 -7.59 14.83 -8.44
N LEU A 148 -7.67 13.77 -9.27
CA LEU A 148 -8.92 13.39 -9.94
C LEU A 148 -10.02 13.00 -8.95
N ILE A 149 -9.67 12.32 -7.86
CA ILE A 149 -10.62 11.92 -6.83
C ILE A 149 -11.02 13.14 -5.98
N GLU A 150 -10.06 14.03 -5.69
CA GLU A 150 -10.34 15.30 -5.02
C GLU A 150 -11.26 16.18 -5.87
N SER A 151 -11.13 16.20 -7.18
CA SER A 151 -11.97 17.04 -8.03
C SER A 151 -13.48 16.71 -7.93
N GLU A 152 -13.82 15.50 -7.47
CA GLU A 152 -15.21 15.05 -7.34
C GLU A 152 -15.77 15.30 -5.93
N THR A 153 -16.62 16.32 -5.82
CA THR A 153 -17.22 16.77 -4.54
C THR A 153 -17.99 15.67 -3.80
N VAL A 154 -18.63 14.75 -4.52
CA VAL A 154 -19.37 13.62 -3.94
C VAL A 154 -18.41 12.70 -3.18
N LEU A 155 -17.26 12.36 -3.77
CA LEU A 155 -16.28 11.47 -3.15
C LEU A 155 -15.65 12.12 -1.91
N GLN A 156 -15.36 13.42 -2.00
CA GLN A 156 -14.83 14.18 -0.86
C GLN A 156 -15.79 14.19 0.33
N THR A 157 -17.09 14.38 0.08
CA THR A 157 -18.10 14.53 1.14
C THR A 157 -18.19 13.29 2.04
N PHE A 158 -18.11 12.10 1.45
CA PHE A 158 -18.17 10.84 2.21
C PHE A 158 -16.80 10.38 2.72
N GLY A 159 -15.71 10.75 2.03
CA GLY A 159 -14.35 10.42 2.46
C GLY A 159 -14.09 8.91 2.56
N ASN A 160 -14.82 8.10 1.78
CA ASN A 160 -14.78 6.64 1.77
C ASN A 160 -13.85 6.07 0.68
N VAL A 161 -13.10 6.93 0.01
CA VAL A 161 -12.11 6.59 -1.02
C VAL A 161 -10.72 6.93 -0.52
N ASN A 162 -9.80 5.98 -0.64
CA ASN A 162 -8.42 6.08 -0.18
C ASN A 162 -7.47 5.76 -1.32
N VAL A 163 -6.40 6.54 -1.47
CA VAL A 163 -5.37 6.32 -2.49
C VAL A 163 -4.07 5.94 -1.80
N GLU A 164 -3.51 4.79 -2.18
CA GLU A 164 -2.21 4.38 -1.68
C GLU A 164 -1.10 5.14 -2.41
N GLY A 165 -0.28 5.85 -1.64
CA GLY A 165 0.87 6.59 -2.17
C GLY A 165 2.09 5.70 -2.40
N LYS A 166 2.17 4.50 -1.80
CA LYS A 166 3.26 3.54 -2.04
C LYS A 166 2.97 2.70 -3.29
N SER A 167 4.00 2.48 -4.11
CA SER A 167 3.92 1.66 -5.32
C SER A 167 4.73 0.37 -5.14
N TYR A 168 4.13 -0.77 -5.50
CA TYR A 168 4.82 -2.06 -5.51
C TYR A 168 4.88 -2.63 -6.92
N ALA A 169 5.94 -3.38 -7.21
CA ALA A 169 6.05 -4.11 -8.47
C ALA A 169 5.14 -5.35 -8.41
N VAL A 170 3.95 -5.23 -9.01
CA VAL A 170 2.98 -6.33 -9.04
C VAL A 170 3.08 -7.06 -10.37
N ASN A 171 3.78 -8.19 -10.39
CA ASN A 171 3.67 -9.13 -11.50
C ASN A 171 2.36 -9.92 -11.37
N LYS A 172 1.46 -9.78 -12.35
CA LYS A 172 0.14 -10.44 -12.39
C LYS A 172 0.23 -11.97 -12.40
N MET A 173 1.33 -12.55 -12.90
CA MET A 173 1.53 -14.01 -12.96
C MET A 173 2.39 -14.55 -11.80
N GLY A 174 2.85 -13.70 -10.89
CA GLY A 174 3.76 -14.08 -9.80
C GLY A 174 3.12 -14.06 -8.41
N SER A 175 3.88 -14.52 -7.41
CA SER A 175 3.52 -14.44 -5.99
C SER A 175 3.25 -13.01 -5.51
N SER A 176 3.83 -12.02 -6.20
CA SER A 176 3.62 -10.59 -5.95
C SER A 176 2.15 -10.16 -6.07
N ALA A 177 1.35 -10.79 -6.93
CA ALA A 177 -0.07 -10.44 -7.07
C ALA A 177 -0.86 -10.78 -5.79
N LEU A 178 -0.60 -11.95 -5.23
CA LEU A 178 -1.21 -12.39 -3.97
C LEU A 178 -0.71 -11.55 -2.79
N ALA A 179 0.59 -11.26 -2.75
CA ALA A 179 1.17 -10.37 -1.73
C ALA A 179 0.52 -8.98 -1.76
N ALA A 180 0.34 -8.38 -2.94
CA ALA A 180 -0.33 -7.09 -3.09
C ALA A 180 -1.80 -7.14 -2.62
N THR A 181 -2.51 -8.22 -2.94
CA THR A 181 -3.91 -8.42 -2.51
C THR A 181 -4.02 -8.49 -0.98
N LEU A 182 -3.14 -9.27 -0.33
CA LEU A 182 -3.12 -9.39 1.14
C LEU A 182 -2.72 -8.08 1.80
N HIS A 183 -1.75 -7.37 1.24
CA HIS A 183 -1.33 -6.06 1.71
C HIS A 183 -2.49 -5.06 1.65
N ALA A 184 -3.22 -5.02 0.53
CA ALA A 184 -4.40 -4.16 0.38
C ALA A 184 -5.51 -4.49 1.38
N ALA A 185 -5.77 -5.78 1.65
CA ALA A 185 -6.72 -6.21 2.66
C ALA A 185 -6.29 -5.78 4.07
N ALA A 186 -5.02 -5.96 4.42
CA ALA A 186 -4.46 -5.52 5.71
C ALA A 186 -4.54 -4.00 5.86
N LEU A 187 -4.26 -3.24 4.79
CA LEU A 187 -4.40 -1.80 4.77
C LEU A 187 -5.85 -1.37 4.99
N LEU A 188 -6.81 -1.99 4.30
CA LEU A 188 -8.23 -1.73 4.51
C LEU A 188 -8.69 -2.05 5.94
N LEU A 189 -8.24 -3.14 6.56
CA LEU A 189 -8.55 -3.42 7.98
C LEU A 189 -8.01 -2.34 8.92
N LYS A 190 -6.81 -1.82 8.64
CA LYS A 190 -6.22 -0.73 9.41
C LYS A 190 -6.99 0.58 9.23
N ILE A 191 -7.54 0.79 8.03
CA ILE A 191 -8.36 1.95 7.72
C ILE A 191 -9.72 1.82 8.41
N ASN A 192 -10.41 0.72 8.20
CA ASN A 192 -11.67 0.45 8.84
C ASN A 192 -11.90 -1.05 8.85
N SER A 193 -12.19 -1.60 10.02
CA SER A 193 -12.56 -3.01 10.16
C SER A 193 -14.03 -3.27 9.88
N ASP A 194 -14.84 -2.22 9.67
CA ASP A 194 -16.30 -2.32 9.60
C ASP A 194 -16.83 -2.67 8.20
N TRP A 195 -16.07 -3.38 7.38
CA TRP A 195 -16.56 -4.00 6.14
C TRP A 195 -16.77 -5.51 6.31
N ASP A 196 -17.59 -6.11 5.45
CA ASP A 196 -17.97 -7.52 5.55
C ASP A 196 -17.35 -8.37 4.42
N TRP A 197 -17.19 -7.79 3.23
CA TRP A 197 -16.59 -8.48 2.07
C TRP A 197 -15.48 -7.66 1.43
N PHE A 198 -14.38 -8.33 1.09
CA PHE A 198 -13.27 -7.76 0.34
C PHE A 198 -13.34 -8.21 -1.13
N ILE A 199 -13.30 -7.26 -2.06
CA ILE A 199 -13.44 -7.51 -3.50
C ILE A 199 -12.24 -6.90 -4.23
N PRO A 200 -11.30 -7.72 -4.72
CA PRO A 200 -10.20 -7.25 -5.56
C PRO A 200 -10.68 -7.02 -7.00
N LEU A 201 -10.38 -5.84 -7.54
CA LEU A 201 -10.70 -5.43 -8.90
C LEU A 201 -9.44 -4.92 -9.61
N SER A 202 -9.45 -5.06 -10.92
CA SER A 202 -8.44 -4.48 -11.81
C SER A 202 -9.03 -3.29 -12.56
N ALA A 203 -8.19 -2.39 -13.06
CA ALA A 203 -8.62 -1.27 -13.91
C ALA A 203 -9.32 -1.70 -15.22
N SER A 204 -9.19 -2.97 -15.62
CA SER A 204 -9.90 -3.57 -16.76
C SER A 204 -11.28 -4.15 -16.42
N SER A 205 -11.63 -4.25 -15.13
CA SER A 205 -12.91 -4.79 -14.69
C SER A 205 -14.05 -3.78 -14.90
N TYR A 206 -15.29 -4.26 -15.09
CA TYR A 206 -16.47 -3.39 -15.17
C TYR A 206 -17.73 -4.12 -14.66
N PRO A 207 -18.60 -3.48 -13.86
CA PRO A 207 -19.82 -4.09 -13.39
C PRO A 207 -20.83 -4.28 -14.54
N LEU A 208 -21.45 -5.47 -14.60
CA LEU A 208 -22.52 -5.77 -15.55
C LEU A 208 -23.93 -5.55 -14.96
N MET A 209 -24.00 -5.39 -13.64
CA MET A 209 -25.22 -5.19 -12.88
C MET A 209 -25.04 -3.99 -11.95
N ASN A 210 -26.15 -3.31 -11.66
CA ASN A 210 -26.20 -2.29 -10.63
C ASN A 210 -26.03 -2.93 -9.24
N GLN A 211 -25.71 -2.11 -8.25
CA GLN A 211 -25.44 -2.57 -6.89
C GLN A 211 -26.73 -2.84 -6.06
N ASP A 212 -27.87 -2.30 -6.52
CA ASP A 212 -29.17 -2.33 -5.82
C ASP A 212 -30.10 -3.43 -6.34
#